data_AF-A0A9D1IMH0-F1
#
_entry.id   AF-A0A9D1IMH0-F1
#
_cell.length_a   1.000
_cell.length_b   1.000
_cell.length_c   1.000
_cell.angle_alpha   90.00
_cell.angle_beta   90.00
_cell.angle_gamma   90.00
#
_symmetry.space_group_name_H-M   'P 1'
#
loop_
_entity.id
_entity.type
_entity.pdbx_description
1 polymer ?
#
loop_
_entity_poly.entity_id
_entity_poly.type
_entity_poly.pdbx_seq_one_letter_code
_entity_poly.pdbx_strand_id
1 'polypeptide(L)'
;MSEGQIWGNDKESQLEVIRKYGTKAAITDLCVLTGSYLCEDTDYNIDEDSSLKGRTSWFWTRSDDNDDDVRAVYKDGSRDVEFRYERFGVVRPVLQSSVIFSQISPNRVRGYNGTEEVEYGEYPQYAADSRMQSILESEYNRGMNKTGRSYTFDSVKYDDYDTGFKPVTYEEYEYQGKRYIRIRANSDFGGNKFKLSNGVEYRDGDCVWLEVSPVKWLIDDRTGILVSKLGLVSGIRFLDRNHNYKGDFSRTEMKEYLDRYMIRDLTQTATFTHVQDMSPEEKTQFEEERKQAEKRRNPYGLKFGQVSEEEIIKGAIESGVAVFLHGPSSEGKSARVKQIDPDCVIIYLRNATPESLNGKSVYNQATGEMIDVKPSWLKKLEEKCEKEPDRFHIVFLDEITNALPSIQGIAFNIVLDREVNGIWKLPDNARIVAAGNDMKDSLAANQLAEPLFNRFAHVYIKTTAESWLKWASEHNIHPAIYSYIAYKKGET
;
A
#
# COMPACT_ATOMS: atom_id res chain seq x y z
N MET A 1 12.23 -5.05 -11.98
CA MET A 1 11.79 -5.14 -13.40
C MET A 1 11.92 -6.58 -13.87
N SER A 2 11.12 -7.02 -14.84
CA SER A 2 11.34 -8.30 -15.57
C SER A 2 12.38 -8.14 -16.67
N GLU A 3 12.92 -9.25 -17.19
CA GLU A 3 13.84 -9.21 -18.34
C GLU A 3 13.21 -8.52 -19.56
N GLY A 4 11.91 -8.73 -19.81
CA GLY A 4 11.19 -8.12 -20.92
C GLY A 4 11.08 -6.60 -20.78
N GLN A 5 10.90 -6.09 -19.57
CA GLN A 5 10.96 -4.65 -19.30
C GLN A 5 12.33 -4.03 -19.60
N ILE A 6 13.43 -4.79 -19.45
CA ILE A 6 14.79 -4.28 -19.59
C ILE A 6 15.30 -4.37 -21.03
N TRP A 7 15.08 -5.50 -21.72
CA TRP A 7 15.60 -5.74 -23.06
C TRP A 7 14.51 -5.88 -24.14
N GLY A 8 13.26 -6.06 -23.75
CA GLY A 8 12.18 -6.44 -24.66
C GLY A 8 12.21 -7.93 -25.01
N ASN A 9 11.03 -8.52 -25.19
CA ASN A 9 10.86 -9.85 -25.77
C ASN A 9 9.47 -9.96 -26.43
N ASP A 10 9.15 -11.15 -26.95
CA ASP A 10 7.87 -11.40 -27.66
C ASP A 10 6.62 -11.19 -26.79
N LYS A 11 6.76 -11.24 -25.46
CA LYS A 11 5.65 -11.15 -24.50
C LYS A 11 5.53 -9.77 -23.84
N GLU A 12 6.63 -9.03 -23.74
CA GLU A 12 6.70 -7.79 -22.99
C GLU A 12 7.64 -6.79 -23.68
N SER A 13 7.13 -5.58 -23.92
CA SER A 13 7.91 -4.51 -24.53
C SER A 13 8.93 -3.95 -23.53
N GLN A 14 10.11 -3.60 -24.05
CA GLN A 14 11.11 -2.83 -23.32
C GLN A 14 10.51 -1.50 -22.85
N LEU A 15 10.79 -1.12 -21.59
CA LEU A 15 10.43 0.19 -21.06
C LEU A 15 11.12 1.29 -21.88
N GLU A 16 10.36 2.32 -22.22
CA GLU A 16 10.87 3.44 -23.01
C GLU A 16 11.98 4.16 -22.25
N VAL A 17 11.83 4.30 -20.93
CA VAL A 17 12.84 4.95 -20.10
C VAL A 17 14.16 4.18 -20.07
N ILE A 18 14.13 2.85 -20.07
CA ILE A 18 15.33 2.01 -20.11
C ILE A 18 15.97 2.04 -21.49
N ARG A 19 15.16 2.09 -22.56
CA ARG A 19 15.68 2.27 -23.93
C ARG A 19 16.44 3.60 -24.08
N LYS A 20 15.96 4.68 -23.45
CA LYS A 20 16.62 6.00 -23.48
C LYS A 20 17.84 6.04 -22.55
N TYR A 21 17.71 5.58 -21.31
CA TYR A 21 18.75 5.70 -20.30
C TYR A 21 19.91 4.72 -20.51
N GLY A 22 19.60 3.50 -20.95
CA GLY A 22 20.51 2.36 -20.95
C GLY A 22 20.21 1.36 -19.82
N THR A 23 20.76 0.15 -19.96
CA THR A 23 20.52 -0.96 -19.02
C THR A 23 21.45 -0.92 -17.80
N LYS A 24 22.66 -0.36 -17.95
CA LYS A 24 23.61 -0.15 -16.85
C LYS A 24 23.00 0.72 -15.75
N ALA A 25 23.46 0.50 -14.52
CA ALA A 25 23.14 1.36 -13.38
C ALA A 25 24.40 1.58 -12.55
N ALA A 26 24.67 2.83 -12.20
CA ALA A 26 25.67 3.15 -11.21
C ALA A 26 25.18 2.74 -9.82
N ILE A 27 26.12 2.47 -8.93
CA ILE A 27 25.83 2.02 -7.57
C ILE A 27 26.34 3.01 -6.54
N THR A 28 25.63 3.10 -5.44
CA THR A 28 25.99 3.96 -4.31
C THR A 28 27.20 3.39 -3.55
N ASP A 29 27.89 4.24 -2.77
CA ASP A 29 28.92 3.75 -1.84
C ASP A 29 28.31 2.84 -0.76
N LEU A 30 27.03 3.04 -0.44
CA LEU A 30 26.27 2.13 0.44
C LEU A 30 26.27 0.70 -0.11
N CYS A 31 26.06 0.50 -1.43
CA CYS A 31 26.13 -0.83 -2.04
C CYS A 31 27.49 -1.49 -1.78
N VAL A 32 28.60 -0.76 -2.00
CA VAL A 32 29.95 -1.28 -1.80
C VAL A 32 30.17 -1.67 -0.33
N LEU A 33 29.71 -0.83 0.59
CA LEU A 33 29.82 -1.06 2.03
C LEU A 33 28.93 -2.17 2.57
N THR A 34 27.90 -2.57 1.81
CA THR A 34 26.93 -3.61 2.18
C THR A 34 27.13 -4.91 1.40
N GLY A 35 28.23 -5.05 0.66
CA GLY A 35 28.66 -6.33 0.10
C GLY A 35 28.50 -6.46 -1.41
N SER A 36 28.29 -5.36 -2.14
CA SER A 36 28.20 -5.40 -3.60
C SER A 36 29.52 -5.81 -4.24
N TYR A 37 29.43 -6.63 -5.30
CA TYR A 37 30.50 -6.68 -6.30
C TYR A 37 30.68 -5.28 -6.88
N LEU A 38 31.90 -4.80 -7.07
CA LEU A 38 32.16 -3.46 -7.62
C LEU A 38 33.06 -3.59 -8.84
N CYS A 39 32.60 -3.09 -9.99
CA CYS A 39 33.47 -2.98 -11.14
C CYS A 39 34.41 -1.78 -10.96
N GLU A 40 35.68 -2.06 -10.70
CA GLU A 40 36.72 -1.02 -10.55
C GLU A 40 37.22 -0.46 -11.89
N ASP A 41 36.95 -1.17 -12.99
CA ASP A 41 37.29 -0.74 -14.34
C ASP A 41 36.31 0.32 -14.83
N THR A 42 36.80 1.56 -14.95
CA THR A 42 36.00 2.73 -15.31
C THR A 42 35.48 2.70 -16.74
N ASP A 43 35.99 1.81 -17.60
CA ASP A 43 35.44 1.62 -18.95
C ASP A 43 34.01 1.04 -18.91
N TYR A 44 33.63 0.42 -17.79
CA TYR A 44 32.29 -0.12 -17.56
C TYR A 44 31.32 0.85 -16.88
N ASN A 45 31.77 2.09 -16.60
CA ASN A 45 30.90 3.11 -16.03
C ASN A 45 29.63 3.32 -16.87
N ILE A 46 28.63 3.93 -16.23
CA ILE A 46 27.48 4.48 -16.96
C ILE A 46 27.92 5.62 -17.89
N ASP A 47 27.23 5.76 -19.01
CA ASP A 47 27.59 6.74 -20.05
C ASP A 47 27.47 8.20 -19.58
N GLU A 48 26.68 8.45 -18.53
CA GLU A 48 26.45 9.79 -17.96
C GLU A 48 27.58 10.24 -17.01
N ASP A 49 28.36 9.33 -16.43
CA ASP A 49 29.32 9.66 -15.36
C ASP A 49 30.58 8.78 -15.43
N SER A 50 31.71 9.36 -15.82
CA SER A 50 33.01 8.69 -15.86
C SER A 50 33.78 8.75 -14.53
N SER A 51 33.20 9.35 -13.48
CA SER A 51 33.82 9.41 -12.16
C SER A 51 33.65 8.11 -11.35
N LEU A 52 34.21 8.06 -10.14
CA LEU A 52 34.00 6.93 -9.23
C LEU A 52 32.53 6.71 -8.84
N LYS A 53 31.65 7.70 -9.02
CA LYS A 53 30.21 7.57 -8.80
C LYS A 53 29.48 6.86 -9.94
N GLY A 54 30.07 6.81 -11.13
CA GLY A 54 29.48 6.13 -12.28
C GLY A 54 29.77 4.63 -12.36
N ARG A 55 30.56 4.09 -11.41
CA ARG A 55 30.92 2.67 -11.37
C ARG A 55 29.70 1.79 -11.21
N THR A 56 29.73 0.66 -11.91
CA THR A 56 28.61 -0.26 -12.03
C THR A 56 28.83 -1.54 -11.23
N SER A 57 27.75 -2.30 -11.12
CA SER A 57 27.73 -3.68 -10.67
C SER A 57 26.60 -4.40 -11.40
N TRP A 58 26.35 -5.65 -11.02
CA TRP A 58 25.22 -6.41 -11.50
C TRP A 58 24.04 -6.32 -10.52
N PHE A 59 22.82 -6.51 -11.03
CA PHE A 59 21.60 -6.51 -10.22
C PHE A 59 20.57 -7.51 -10.75
N TRP A 60 19.82 -8.11 -9.85
CA TRP A 60 18.77 -9.06 -10.21
C TRP A 60 17.59 -8.39 -10.93
N THR A 61 16.99 -9.14 -11.84
CA THR A 61 15.63 -8.90 -12.32
C THR A 61 14.65 -9.72 -11.48
N ARG A 62 13.34 -9.54 -11.72
CA ARG A 62 12.30 -10.39 -11.14
C ARG A 62 12.02 -11.65 -11.99
N SER A 63 12.75 -11.87 -13.08
CA SER A 63 12.52 -12.99 -14.00
C SER A 63 13.38 -14.19 -13.61
N ASP A 64 12.81 -15.39 -13.70
CA ASP A 64 13.58 -16.63 -13.60
C ASP A 64 14.32 -16.90 -14.91
N ASP A 65 15.34 -17.75 -14.83
CA ASP A 65 16.14 -18.16 -15.96
C ASP A 65 15.63 -19.44 -16.67
N ASN A 66 14.58 -20.07 -16.12
CA ASN A 66 14.04 -21.40 -16.41
C ASN A 66 14.88 -22.58 -15.87
N ASP A 67 15.88 -22.33 -15.03
CA ASP A 67 16.77 -23.34 -14.41
C ASP A 67 16.96 -23.07 -12.91
N ASP A 68 15.87 -22.64 -12.25
CA ASP A 68 15.75 -22.41 -10.80
C ASP A 68 16.45 -21.15 -10.24
N ASP A 69 17.12 -20.36 -11.07
CA ASP A 69 17.86 -19.15 -10.69
C ASP A 69 17.29 -17.88 -11.38
N VAL A 70 18.01 -16.78 -11.27
CA VAL A 70 17.47 -15.43 -11.51
C VAL A 70 18.20 -14.76 -12.65
N ARG A 71 17.45 -14.20 -13.59
CA ARG A 71 18.01 -13.33 -14.63
C ARG A 71 18.55 -12.05 -14.00
N ALA A 72 19.74 -11.63 -14.41
CA ALA A 72 20.39 -10.43 -13.91
C ALA A 72 20.85 -9.52 -15.05
N VAL A 73 21.05 -8.23 -14.73
CA VAL A 73 21.80 -7.30 -15.58
C VAL A 73 23.22 -7.29 -15.08
N TYR A 74 24.19 -7.58 -15.94
CA TYR A 74 25.61 -7.58 -15.58
C TYR A 74 26.20 -6.16 -15.57
N LYS A 75 27.45 -6.00 -15.11
CA LYS A 75 28.13 -4.71 -14.95
C LYS A 75 28.24 -3.87 -16.24
N ASP A 76 28.23 -4.53 -17.39
CA ASP A 76 28.29 -3.90 -18.72
C ASP A 76 26.89 -3.62 -19.31
N GLY A 77 25.82 -4.01 -18.61
CA GLY A 77 24.44 -3.88 -19.05
C GLY A 77 23.92 -5.05 -19.88
N SER A 78 24.73 -6.09 -20.09
CA SER A 78 24.33 -7.33 -20.75
C SER A 78 23.44 -8.19 -19.84
N ARG A 79 22.79 -9.18 -20.45
CA ARG A 79 21.92 -10.13 -19.76
C ARG A 79 22.75 -11.29 -19.23
N ASP A 80 22.59 -11.61 -17.96
CA ASP A 80 23.26 -12.73 -17.29
C ASP A 80 22.29 -13.55 -16.43
N VAL A 81 22.81 -14.59 -15.78
CA VAL A 81 22.14 -15.41 -14.77
C VAL A 81 22.99 -15.42 -13.52
N GLU A 82 22.37 -15.15 -12.38
CA GLU A 82 23.05 -15.15 -11.09
C GLU A 82 22.29 -16.03 -10.10
N PHE A 83 23.02 -16.66 -9.20
CA PHE A 83 22.43 -17.57 -8.24
C PHE A 83 21.53 -16.80 -7.29
N ARG A 84 20.32 -17.30 -7.07
CA ARG A 84 19.32 -16.66 -6.19
C ARG A 84 19.81 -16.47 -4.74
N TYR A 85 20.76 -17.31 -4.30
CA TYR A 85 21.27 -17.32 -2.93
C TYR A 85 22.47 -16.41 -2.70
N GLU A 86 23.02 -15.82 -3.77
CA GLU A 86 24.07 -14.84 -3.64
C GLU A 86 23.55 -13.55 -2.98
N ARG A 87 24.49 -12.77 -2.43
CA ARG A 87 24.21 -11.57 -1.65
C ARG A 87 24.87 -10.32 -2.20
N PHE A 88 25.88 -10.49 -3.04
CA PHE A 88 26.68 -9.39 -3.58
C PHE A 88 26.07 -8.73 -4.82
N GLY A 89 24.83 -9.10 -5.16
CA GLY A 89 24.01 -8.42 -6.15
C GLY A 89 23.36 -7.15 -5.59
N VAL A 90 23.11 -6.19 -6.48
CA VAL A 90 22.60 -4.88 -6.08
C VAL A 90 21.08 -4.81 -6.14
N VAL A 91 20.49 -4.12 -5.16
CA VAL A 91 19.07 -3.78 -5.13
C VAL A 91 18.87 -2.45 -5.85
N ARG A 92 18.34 -2.53 -7.08
CA ARG A 92 17.85 -1.40 -7.86
C ARG A 92 16.32 -1.36 -7.79
N PRO A 93 15.72 -0.64 -6.83
CA PRO A 93 14.28 -0.71 -6.61
C PRO A 93 13.47 -0.10 -7.74
N VAL A 94 12.24 -0.57 -7.84
CA VAL A 94 11.26 -0.17 -8.85
C VAL A 94 9.94 0.06 -8.12
N LEU A 95 9.32 1.21 -8.34
CA LEU A 95 8.03 1.56 -7.76
C LEU A 95 6.96 1.55 -8.85
N GLN A 96 5.84 0.92 -8.52
CA GLN A 96 4.64 0.95 -9.33
C GLN A 96 3.46 1.28 -8.41
N SER A 97 3.15 2.57 -8.32
CA SER A 97 2.07 3.10 -7.49
C SER A 97 1.46 4.31 -8.18
N SER A 98 0.20 4.19 -8.59
CA SER A 98 -0.53 5.28 -9.23
C SER A 98 -0.60 6.53 -8.35
N VAL A 99 -0.72 6.34 -7.03
CA VAL A 99 -0.76 7.42 -6.04
C VAL A 99 0.57 8.17 -6.01
N ILE A 100 1.69 7.46 -5.83
CA ILE A 100 3.03 8.08 -5.80
C ILE A 100 3.31 8.77 -7.14
N PHE A 101 3.02 8.08 -8.24
CA PHE A 101 3.21 8.60 -9.58
C PHE A 101 2.47 9.94 -9.78
N SER A 102 1.19 10.02 -9.40
CA SER A 102 0.41 11.26 -9.52
C SER A 102 0.94 12.41 -8.64
N GLN A 103 1.49 12.09 -7.47
CA GLN A 103 2.00 13.10 -6.54
C GLN A 103 3.30 13.74 -7.03
N ILE A 104 4.18 12.95 -7.64
CA ILE A 104 5.53 13.41 -7.99
C ILE A 104 5.68 13.79 -9.46
N SER A 105 4.83 13.27 -10.34
CA SER A 105 4.87 13.56 -11.79
C SER A 105 4.94 15.06 -12.13
N PRO A 106 4.28 16.00 -11.41
CA PRO A 106 4.42 17.43 -11.67
C PRO A 106 5.83 18.00 -11.44
N ASN A 107 6.65 17.37 -10.59
CA ASN A 107 7.99 17.83 -10.20
C ASN A 107 9.12 17.22 -11.05
N ARG A 108 8.78 16.67 -12.22
CA ARG A 108 9.75 16.03 -13.11
C ARG A 108 10.70 17.04 -13.73
N VAL A 109 11.94 16.60 -13.93
CA VAL A 109 13.00 17.34 -14.58
C VAL A 109 13.57 16.53 -15.75
N ARG A 110 14.15 17.21 -16.73
CA ARG A 110 14.79 16.55 -17.86
C ARG A 110 16.12 15.93 -17.43
N GLY A 111 16.28 14.63 -17.69
CA GLY A 111 17.47 13.84 -17.39
C GLY A 111 18.34 13.56 -18.61
N TYR A 112 19.27 12.63 -18.43
CA TYR A 112 20.20 12.16 -19.45
C TYR A 112 19.49 11.54 -20.66
N ASN A 113 19.98 11.80 -21.88
CA ASN A 113 19.45 11.23 -23.12
C ASN A 113 17.93 11.39 -23.32
N GLY A 114 17.36 12.49 -22.81
CA GLY A 114 15.93 12.79 -22.95
C GLY A 114 15.01 11.94 -22.07
N THR A 115 15.53 11.31 -21.01
CA THR A 115 14.73 10.75 -19.93
C THR A 115 14.08 11.87 -19.10
N GLU A 116 13.04 11.51 -18.35
CA GLU A 116 12.50 12.35 -17.29
C GLU A 116 12.86 11.72 -15.93
N GLU A 117 13.22 12.58 -14.99
CA GLU A 117 13.69 12.23 -13.66
C GLU A 117 12.86 12.94 -12.60
N VAL A 118 12.69 12.33 -11.44
CA VAL A 118 12.05 12.95 -10.28
C VAL A 118 12.70 12.47 -9.00
N GLU A 119 12.70 13.33 -7.97
CA GLU A 119 13.18 12.98 -6.64
C GLU A 119 12.02 12.54 -5.75
N TYR A 120 12.16 11.38 -5.12
CA TYR A 120 11.17 10.86 -4.16
C TYR A 120 11.83 9.96 -3.13
N GLY A 121 11.56 10.24 -1.85
CA GLY A 121 12.20 9.55 -0.74
C GLY A 121 13.69 9.89 -0.63
N GLU A 122 14.29 9.46 0.47
CA GLU A 122 15.68 9.75 0.80
C GLU A 122 16.35 8.48 1.32
N TYR A 123 17.62 8.30 0.98
CA TYR A 123 18.37 7.12 1.36
C TYR A 123 19.86 7.45 1.50
N PRO A 124 20.63 6.72 2.32
CA PRO A 124 22.08 6.88 2.35
C PRO A 124 22.68 6.43 1.02
N GLN A 125 23.56 7.26 0.45
CA GLN A 125 24.08 7.01 -0.89
C GLN A 125 25.62 7.07 -0.94
N TYR A 126 26.21 8.23 -0.73
CA TYR A 126 27.65 8.43 -0.96
C TYR A 126 28.40 8.78 0.32
N ALA A 127 29.66 8.33 0.40
CA ALA A 127 30.53 8.67 1.51
C ALA A 127 30.81 10.17 1.52
N ALA A 128 30.72 10.77 2.71
CA ALA A 128 31.17 12.13 2.92
C ALA A 128 32.65 12.26 2.54
N ASP A 129 33.09 13.44 2.11
CA ASP A 129 34.49 13.69 1.78
C ASP A 129 35.41 13.46 2.98
N SER A 130 36.71 13.25 2.74
CA SER A 130 37.68 12.85 3.77
C SER A 130 37.76 13.83 4.96
N ARG A 131 37.57 15.13 4.72
CA ARG A 131 37.53 16.14 5.79
C ARG A 131 36.24 16.00 6.59
N MET A 132 35.10 15.86 5.91
CA MET A 132 33.81 15.69 6.56
C MET A 132 33.73 14.38 7.36
N GLN A 133 34.32 13.27 6.88
CA GLN A 133 34.45 12.02 7.66
C GLN A 133 35.08 12.28 9.04
N SER A 134 36.19 13.03 9.07
CA SER A 134 36.92 13.34 10.31
C SER A 134 36.12 14.26 11.24
N ILE A 135 35.41 15.24 10.67
CA ILE A 135 34.56 16.16 11.43
C ILE A 135 33.40 15.40 12.07
N LEU A 136 32.66 14.60 11.28
CA LEU A 136 31.51 13.83 11.76
C LEU A 136 31.92 12.82 12.85
N GLU A 137 33.08 12.18 12.70
CA GLU A 137 33.60 11.27 13.73
C GLU A 137 33.93 12.01 15.04
N SER A 138 34.52 13.21 14.96
CA SER A 138 34.78 14.04 16.14
C SER A 138 33.47 14.47 16.82
N GLU A 139 32.48 14.92 16.05
CA GLU A 139 31.19 15.37 16.58
C GLU A 139 30.37 14.21 17.16
N TYR A 140 30.42 13.03 16.55
CA TYR A 140 29.82 11.82 17.08
C TYR A 140 30.37 11.46 18.47
N ASN A 141 31.69 11.52 18.64
CA ASN A 141 32.34 11.28 19.93
C ASN A 141 32.01 12.35 20.99
N ARG A 142 31.49 13.52 20.58
CA ARG A 142 31.01 14.59 21.47
C ARG A 142 29.53 14.49 21.81
N GLY A 143 28.79 13.57 21.20
CA GLY A 143 27.34 13.43 21.37
C GLY A 143 26.55 14.19 20.30
N MET A 144 26.67 13.74 19.05
CA MET A 144 25.99 14.33 17.90
C MET A 144 24.46 14.15 17.94
N ASN A 145 23.74 15.15 17.41
CA ASN A 145 22.28 15.15 17.36
C ASN A 145 21.75 14.04 16.44
N LYS A 146 20.91 13.18 17.00
CA LYS A 146 20.13 12.18 16.26
C LYS A 146 18.86 12.84 15.70
N THR A 147 18.46 12.45 14.50
CA THR A 147 17.17 12.88 13.93
C THR A 147 16.00 12.03 14.41
N GLY A 148 16.28 10.86 14.99
CA GLY A 148 15.28 9.84 15.33
C GLY A 148 14.91 8.92 14.16
N ARG A 149 15.51 9.13 12.98
CA ARG A 149 15.40 8.22 11.83
C ARG A 149 16.51 7.19 11.88
N SER A 150 16.28 6.06 11.22
CA SER A 150 17.28 5.01 11.11
C SER A 150 17.10 4.19 9.83
N TYR A 151 18.14 3.47 9.45
CA TYR A 151 18.18 2.68 8.23
C TYR A 151 18.64 1.25 8.53
N THR A 152 17.96 0.26 7.96
CA THR A 152 18.15 -1.16 8.28
C THR A 152 18.75 -1.92 7.10
N PHE A 153 19.85 -2.62 7.37
CA PHE A 153 20.60 -3.43 6.40
C PHE A 153 20.82 -4.84 6.94
N ASP A 154 21.48 -5.69 6.13
CA ASP A 154 21.87 -7.02 6.56
C ASP A 154 23.24 -6.98 7.26
N SER A 155 23.35 -7.72 8.36
CA SER A 155 24.61 -7.93 9.09
C SER A 155 25.34 -9.20 8.68
N VAL A 156 24.69 -10.07 7.87
CA VAL A 156 25.29 -11.29 7.34
C VAL A 156 26.38 -10.93 6.33
N LYS A 157 27.48 -11.69 6.32
CA LYS A 157 28.56 -11.49 5.37
C LYS A 157 28.13 -11.84 3.96
N TYR A 158 28.76 -11.21 2.97
CA TYR A 158 28.45 -11.44 1.56
C TYR A 158 28.63 -12.90 1.10
N ASP A 159 29.55 -13.64 1.73
CA ASP A 159 29.92 -15.03 1.43
C ASP A 159 29.16 -16.07 2.28
N ASP A 160 28.30 -15.62 3.20
CA ASP A 160 27.40 -16.50 3.97
C ASP A 160 26.04 -16.63 3.26
N TYR A 161 25.95 -17.67 2.43
CA TYR A 161 24.77 -17.96 1.61
C TYR A 161 23.70 -18.77 2.34
N ASP A 162 23.93 -19.25 3.57
CA ASP A 162 22.98 -20.11 4.30
C ASP A 162 22.13 -19.33 5.28
N THR A 163 22.76 -18.42 6.03
CA THR A 163 22.07 -17.60 7.01
C THR A 163 21.06 -16.70 6.30
N GLY A 164 19.82 -16.59 6.80
CA GLY A 164 18.84 -15.62 6.28
C GLY A 164 19.13 -14.18 6.73
N PHE A 165 18.35 -13.21 6.25
CA PHE A 165 18.52 -11.80 6.59
C PHE A 165 18.58 -11.56 8.11
N LYS A 166 19.63 -10.88 8.59
CA LYS A 166 19.77 -10.46 10.00
C LYS A 166 19.84 -8.94 10.11
N PRO A 167 18.77 -8.28 10.57
CA PRO A 167 18.69 -6.82 10.56
C PRO A 167 19.76 -6.20 11.47
N VAL A 168 20.45 -5.20 10.93
CA VAL A 168 21.25 -4.23 11.68
C VAL A 168 20.79 -2.83 11.33
N THR A 169 20.57 -1.99 12.35
CA THR A 169 19.99 -0.65 12.19
C THR A 169 21.01 0.41 12.55
N TYR A 170 21.11 1.44 11.70
CA TYR A 170 22.01 2.59 11.86
C TYR A 170 21.20 3.86 12.03
N GLU A 171 21.49 4.60 13.10
CA GLU A 171 20.87 5.88 13.41
C GLU A 171 21.29 6.97 12.41
N GLU A 172 20.37 7.87 12.10
CA GLU A 172 20.63 9.08 11.33
C GLU A 172 20.95 10.26 12.25
N TYR A 173 21.96 11.02 11.83
CA TYR A 173 22.47 12.19 12.53
C TYR A 173 22.37 13.42 11.64
N GLU A 174 22.15 14.59 12.25
CA GLU A 174 22.12 15.87 11.53
C GLU A 174 23.35 16.71 11.86
N TYR A 175 23.94 17.30 10.81
CA TYR A 175 25.05 18.23 10.92
C TYR A 175 24.97 19.27 9.81
N GLN A 176 24.90 20.54 10.23
CA GLN A 176 24.87 21.69 9.32
C GLN A 176 23.75 21.58 8.27
N GLY A 177 22.58 21.09 8.66
CA GLY A 177 21.42 20.93 7.78
C GLY A 177 21.49 19.74 6.82
N LYS A 178 22.55 18.92 6.89
CA LYS A 178 22.68 17.65 6.16
C LYS A 178 22.53 16.46 7.10
N ARG A 179 22.14 15.32 6.55
CA ARG A 179 21.90 14.08 7.30
C ARG A 179 22.89 13.01 6.91
N TYR A 180 23.34 12.25 7.90
CA TYR A 180 24.35 11.22 7.73
C TYR A 180 24.04 9.98 8.56
N ILE A 181 24.53 8.83 8.10
CA ILE A 181 24.61 7.60 8.90
C ILE A 181 26.07 7.17 9.05
N ARG A 182 26.39 6.53 10.17
CA ARG A 182 27.70 5.94 10.44
C ARG A 182 27.62 4.43 10.32
N ILE A 183 27.99 3.88 9.17
CA ILE A 183 27.90 2.45 8.88
C ILE A 183 29.24 1.75 9.09
N ARG A 184 29.21 0.47 9.47
CA ARG A 184 30.40 -0.39 9.50
C ARG A 184 30.49 -1.20 8.20
N ALA A 185 31.62 -1.15 7.51
CA ALA A 185 31.84 -1.82 6.25
C ALA A 185 31.74 -3.35 6.36
N ASN A 186 30.99 -3.95 5.42
CA ASN A 186 30.80 -5.39 5.22
C ASN A 186 30.81 -5.67 3.70
N SER A 187 31.98 -5.58 3.07
CA SER A 187 32.15 -5.58 1.62
C SER A 187 32.45 -6.98 1.03
N ASP A 188 32.37 -7.12 -0.29
CA ASP A 188 32.72 -8.32 -1.07
C ASP A 188 34.25 -8.52 -1.25
N PHE A 189 35.08 -7.62 -0.73
CA PHE A 189 36.52 -7.61 -0.99
C PHE A 189 37.32 -8.61 -0.12
N GLY A 190 36.66 -9.44 0.69
CA GLY A 190 37.30 -10.45 1.52
C GLY A 190 38.37 -9.89 2.47
N GLY A 191 38.13 -8.70 3.01
CA GLY A 191 39.10 -7.95 3.86
C GLY A 191 40.18 -7.18 3.11
N ASN A 192 40.23 -7.23 1.78
CA ASN A 192 41.09 -6.34 0.99
C ASN A 192 40.59 -4.89 1.05
N LYS A 193 41.44 -3.98 0.59
CA LYS A 193 41.07 -2.57 0.49
C LYS A 193 40.20 -2.33 -0.73
N PHE A 194 39.25 -1.42 -0.61
CA PHE A 194 38.43 -0.93 -1.72
C PHE A 194 38.28 0.59 -1.65
N LYS A 195 38.11 1.24 -2.80
CA LYS A 195 38.00 2.69 -2.91
C LYS A 195 36.56 3.15 -3.10
N LEU A 196 36.09 4.07 -2.27
CA LEU A 196 34.77 4.70 -2.40
C LEU A 196 34.81 5.97 -3.26
N SER A 197 33.64 6.52 -3.57
CA SER A 197 33.50 7.68 -4.46
C SER A 197 34.18 8.95 -3.94
N ASN A 198 34.43 9.04 -2.63
CA ASN A 198 35.21 10.11 -2.01
C ASN A 198 36.74 10.00 -2.23
N GLY A 199 37.19 8.95 -2.93
CA GLY A 199 38.60 8.71 -3.27
C GLY A 199 39.42 8.02 -2.16
N VAL A 200 38.81 7.71 -1.01
CA VAL A 200 39.47 7.08 0.15
C VAL A 200 39.36 5.56 0.07
N GLU A 201 40.41 4.86 0.51
CA GLU A 201 40.44 3.40 0.65
C GLU A 201 39.96 2.97 2.04
N TYR A 202 39.11 1.95 2.08
CA TYR A 202 38.56 1.35 3.30
C TYR A 202 38.76 -0.16 3.30
N ARG A 203 38.53 -0.79 4.46
CA ARG A 203 38.50 -2.25 4.67
C ARG A 203 37.26 -2.65 5.44
N ASP A 204 36.95 -3.94 5.42
CA ASP A 204 35.88 -4.49 6.25
C ASP A 204 36.08 -4.14 7.73
N GLY A 205 34.99 -3.72 8.37
CA GLY A 205 34.99 -3.29 9.75
C GLY A 205 35.29 -1.81 9.98
N ASP A 206 35.76 -1.07 8.97
CA ASP A 206 35.93 0.39 9.05
C ASP A 206 34.57 1.07 9.20
N CYS A 207 34.56 2.20 9.90
CA CYS A 207 33.36 3.03 10.07
C CYS A 207 33.37 4.16 9.04
N VAL A 208 32.28 4.29 8.29
CA VAL A 208 32.17 5.26 7.19
C VAL A 208 30.89 6.07 7.35
N TRP A 209 31.01 7.39 7.18
CA TRP A 209 29.87 8.29 7.17
C TRP A 209 29.31 8.42 5.75
N LEU A 210 28.03 8.10 5.58
CA LEU A 210 27.31 8.27 4.33
C LEU A 210 26.32 9.42 4.44
N GLU A 211 26.28 10.28 3.43
CA GLU A 211 25.25 11.32 3.30
C GLU A 211 23.92 10.68 2.88
N VAL A 212 22.85 11.06 3.58
CA VAL A 212 21.46 10.76 3.20
C VAL A 212 21.01 11.82 2.21
N SER A 213 20.59 11.39 1.03
CA SER A 213 20.21 12.29 -0.07
C SER A 213 18.93 11.83 -0.76
N PRO A 214 18.21 12.74 -1.45
CA PRO A 214 17.05 12.38 -2.27
C PRO A 214 17.38 11.31 -3.30
N VAL A 215 16.45 10.35 -3.47
CA VAL A 215 16.59 9.29 -4.46
C VAL A 215 15.97 9.76 -5.77
N LYS A 216 16.77 9.68 -6.84
CA LYS A 216 16.33 9.98 -8.20
C LYS A 216 15.70 8.77 -8.88
N TRP A 217 14.56 8.98 -9.50
CA TRP A 217 13.77 7.98 -10.20
C TRP A 217 13.62 8.37 -11.66
N LEU A 218 13.88 7.40 -12.54
CA LEU A 218 13.59 7.45 -13.97
C LEU A 218 12.12 7.11 -14.19
N ILE A 219 11.42 7.92 -14.98
CA ILE A 219 9.97 7.80 -15.21
C ILE A 219 9.70 7.10 -16.54
N ASP A 220 8.89 6.04 -16.53
CA ASP A 220 8.28 5.46 -17.72
C ASP A 220 6.80 5.83 -17.80
N ASP A 221 6.46 6.86 -18.59
CA ASP A 221 5.08 7.36 -18.70
C ASP A 221 4.09 6.34 -19.22
N ARG A 222 4.54 5.45 -20.12
CA ARG A 222 3.66 4.47 -20.75
C ARG A 222 3.12 3.48 -19.73
N THR A 223 3.92 3.10 -18.74
CA THR A 223 3.58 2.08 -17.75
C THR A 223 3.32 2.65 -16.36
N GLY A 224 3.68 3.92 -16.10
CA GLY A 224 3.63 4.53 -14.78
C GLY A 224 4.69 3.97 -13.81
N ILE A 225 5.72 3.29 -14.33
CA ILE A 225 6.77 2.68 -13.53
C ILE A 225 7.87 3.70 -13.25
N LEU A 226 8.33 3.72 -12.00
CA LEU A 226 9.48 4.50 -11.56
C LEU A 226 10.64 3.54 -11.29
N VAL A 227 11.77 3.76 -11.94
CA VAL A 227 12.97 2.94 -11.76
C VAL A 227 14.03 3.78 -11.07
N SER A 228 14.62 3.30 -9.97
CA SER A 228 15.69 4.07 -9.35
C SER A 228 16.85 4.25 -10.33
N LYS A 229 17.38 5.47 -10.41
CA LYS A 229 18.51 5.78 -11.29
C LYS A 229 19.77 5.02 -10.85
N LEU A 230 19.91 4.82 -9.54
CA LEU A 230 21.04 4.15 -8.90
C LEU A 230 20.62 2.84 -8.24
N GLY A 231 21.57 1.90 -8.11
CA GLY A 231 21.49 0.83 -7.14
C GLY A 231 21.74 1.36 -5.72
N LEU A 232 20.83 1.06 -4.79
CA LEU A 232 20.80 1.75 -3.49
C LEU A 232 21.38 0.95 -2.33
N VAL A 233 21.33 -0.38 -2.36
CA VAL A 233 21.87 -1.25 -1.30
C VAL A 233 22.23 -2.61 -1.88
N SER A 234 23.10 -3.36 -1.20
CA SER A 234 23.44 -4.75 -1.51
C SER A 234 23.45 -5.61 -0.24
N GLY A 235 23.95 -6.84 -0.30
CA GLY A 235 24.00 -7.78 0.82
C GLY A 235 22.69 -8.53 1.05
N ILE A 236 21.63 -8.22 0.30
CA ILE A 236 20.30 -8.81 0.44
C ILE A 236 20.18 -9.99 -0.51
N ARG A 237 20.02 -11.19 0.05
CA ARG A 237 19.78 -12.42 -0.72
C ARG A 237 18.45 -12.35 -1.47
N PHE A 238 18.41 -12.90 -2.69
CA PHE A 238 17.17 -13.00 -3.45
C PHE A 238 16.25 -14.09 -2.88
N LEU A 239 16.72 -15.33 -2.81
CA LEU A 239 16.02 -16.49 -2.23
C LEU A 239 17.03 -17.47 -1.64
N ASP A 240 16.65 -18.27 -0.66
CA ASP A 240 17.55 -19.26 -0.08
C ASP A 240 17.86 -20.43 -1.03
N ARG A 241 18.95 -21.16 -0.71
CA ARG A 241 19.43 -22.30 -1.50
C ARG A 241 18.46 -23.47 -1.58
N ASN A 242 17.59 -23.63 -0.60
CA ASN A 242 16.73 -24.81 -0.49
C ASN A 242 15.42 -24.67 -1.28
N HIS A 243 15.14 -23.49 -1.83
CA HIS A 243 13.95 -23.23 -2.63
C HIS A 243 14.31 -22.82 -4.05
N ASN A 244 13.58 -23.33 -5.03
CA ASN A 244 13.79 -23.00 -6.43
C ASN A 244 13.04 -21.73 -6.82
N TYR A 245 13.67 -20.85 -7.61
CA TYR A 245 12.97 -19.68 -8.13
C TYR A 245 12.25 -20.00 -9.44
N LYS A 246 10.92 -19.86 -9.42
CA LYS A 246 10.03 -20.12 -10.58
C LYS A 246 9.26 -18.86 -10.99
N GLY A 247 9.89 -17.70 -10.89
CA GLY A 247 9.36 -16.41 -11.36
C GLY A 247 8.39 -15.69 -10.41
N ASP A 248 8.03 -16.28 -9.26
CA ASP A 248 7.19 -15.62 -8.25
C ASP A 248 8.02 -14.78 -7.28
N PHE A 249 8.35 -13.55 -7.69
CA PHE A 249 9.09 -12.60 -6.87
C PHE A 249 8.39 -12.30 -5.53
N SER A 250 7.07 -12.48 -5.42
CA SER A 250 6.31 -12.15 -4.21
C SER A 250 6.67 -13.01 -2.99
N ARG A 251 7.34 -14.14 -3.22
CA ARG A 251 7.72 -15.13 -2.19
C ARG A 251 9.21 -15.13 -1.89
N THR A 252 9.94 -14.10 -2.32
CA THR A 252 11.39 -13.99 -2.18
C THR A 252 11.78 -13.26 -0.89
N GLU A 253 12.96 -13.54 -0.37
CA GLU A 253 13.51 -12.81 0.79
C GLU A 253 13.78 -11.36 0.43
N MET A 254 14.23 -11.11 -0.81
CA MET A 254 14.40 -9.75 -1.31
C MET A 254 13.09 -8.97 -1.30
N LYS A 255 11.97 -9.58 -1.70
CA LYS A 255 10.68 -8.91 -1.63
C LYS A 255 10.25 -8.63 -0.19
N GLU A 256 10.48 -9.56 0.74
CA GLU A 256 10.23 -9.30 2.17
C GLU A 256 11.06 -8.11 2.67
N TYR A 257 12.35 -8.03 2.32
CA TYR A 257 13.21 -6.91 2.69
C TYR A 257 12.69 -5.57 2.15
N LEU A 258 12.33 -5.54 0.86
CA LEU A 258 11.81 -4.34 0.21
C LEU A 258 10.55 -3.81 0.91
N ASP A 259 9.62 -4.71 1.25
CA ASP A 259 8.32 -4.36 1.83
C ASP A 259 8.40 -4.03 3.32
N ARG A 260 9.29 -4.71 4.06
CA ARG A 260 9.36 -4.60 5.51
C ARG A 260 10.31 -3.50 5.98
N TYR A 261 11.40 -3.27 5.26
CA TYR A 261 12.46 -2.36 5.67
C TYR A 261 12.65 -1.22 4.66
N MET A 262 13.00 -1.55 3.41
CA MET A 262 13.49 -0.54 2.47
C MET A 262 12.45 0.54 2.16
N ILE A 263 11.19 0.18 1.88
CA ILE A 263 10.16 1.17 1.53
C ILE A 263 9.88 2.13 2.69
N ARG A 264 9.93 1.63 3.93
CA ARG A 264 9.78 2.46 5.13
C ARG A 264 10.96 3.40 5.26
N ASP A 265 12.17 2.87 5.12
CA ASP A 265 13.40 3.61 5.31
C ASP A 265 13.59 4.68 4.22
N LEU A 266 13.13 4.43 3.00
CA LEU A 266 13.11 5.36 1.87
C LEU A 266 12.09 6.51 2.06
N THR A 267 10.92 6.21 2.63
CA THR A 267 9.80 7.16 2.73
C THR A 267 9.64 7.79 4.13
N GLN A 268 10.65 7.66 5.00
CA GLN A 268 10.66 8.25 6.35
C GLN A 268 10.35 9.76 6.33
N THR A 269 10.74 10.45 5.26
CA THR A 269 10.48 11.88 5.07
C THR A 269 9.00 12.21 4.95
N ALA A 270 8.21 11.42 4.21
CA ALA A 270 6.76 11.61 4.11
C ALA A 270 6.03 11.42 5.46
N THR A 271 6.65 10.68 6.38
CA THR A 271 6.14 10.51 7.75
C THR A 271 6.56 11.69 8.64
N PHE A 272 7.74 12.28 8.43
CA PHE A 272 8.29 13.33 9.28
C PHE A 272 7.80 14.75 8.93
N THR A 273 7.65 15.09 7.64
CA THR A 273 7.05 16.39 7.25
C THR A 273 5.59 16.47 7.67
N HIS A 274 4.84 15.37 7.54
CA HIS A 274 3.46 15.33 8.01
C HIS A 274 3.36 15.50 9.53
N VAL A 275 4.24 14.86 10.32
CA VAL A 275 4.19 14.90 11.80
C VAL A 275 4.76 16.19 12.40
N GLN A 276 5.68 16.89 11.74
CA GLN A 276 6.23 18.15 12.26
C GLN A 276 5.24 19.33 12.16
N ASP A 277 4.40 19.35 11.13
CA ASP A 277 3.40 20.39 10.91
C ASP A 277 2.03 20.08 11.55
N MET A 278 1.90 18.91 12.17
CA MET A 278 0.67 18.45 12.81
C MET A 278 0.55 18.97 14.25
N SER A 279 -0.63 19.51 14.54
CA SER A 279 -1.11 19.78 15.89
C SER A 279 -1.15 18.49 16.75
N PRO A 280 -1.17 18.60 18.08
CA PRO A 280 -1.28 17.44 18.98
C PRO A 280 -2.50 16.54 18.69
N GLU A 281 -3.59 17.15 18.21
CA GLU A 281 -4.83 16.46 17.85
C GLU A 281 -4.65 15.63 16.58
N GLU A 282 -4.01 16.18 15.55
CA GLU A 282 -3.70 15.46 14.31
C GLU A 282 -2.68 14.33 14.53
N LYS A 283 -1.71 14.51 15.45
CA LYS A 283 -0.77 13.43 15.84
C LYS A 283 -1.47 12.22 16.43
N THR A 284 -2.45 12.47 17.29
CA THR A 284 -3.25 11.42 17.91
C THR A 284 -4.07 10.69 16.85
N GLN A 285 -4.66 11.43 15.92
CA GLN A 285 -5.44 10.89 14.81
C GLN A 285 -4.59 10.06 13.83
N PHE A 286 -3.36 10.51 13.52
CA PHE A 286 -2.41 9.78 12.67
C PHE A 286 -1.94 8.46 13.31
N GLU A 287 -1.68 8.47 14.63
CA GLU A 287 -1.34 7.26 15.37
C GLU A 287 -2.52 6.26 15.44
N GLU A 288 -3.75 6.76 15.59
CA GLU A 288 -4.96 5.93 15.53
C GLU A 288 -5.17 5.34 14.14
N GLU A 289 -5.00 6.12 13.07
CA GLU A 289 -5.08 5.65 11.68
C GLU A 289 -4.01 4.58 11.38
N ARG A 290 -2.79 4.74 11.91
CA ARG A 290 -1.74 3.72 11.80
C ARG A 290 -2.10 2.41 12.51
N LYS A 291 -2.60 2.49 13.75
CA LYS A 291 -3.09 1.32 14.49
C LYS A 291 -4.25 0.63 13.77
N GLN A 292 -5.14 1.40 13.14
CA GLN A 292 -6.22 0.85 12.32
C GLN A 292 -5.70 0.19 11.03
N ALA A 293 -4.69 0.78 10.37
CA ALA A 293 -4.08 0.20 9.18
C ALA A 293 -3.36 -1.14 9.47
N GLU A 294 -2.69 -1.25 10.62
CA GLU A 294 -2.11 -2.52 11.08
C GLU A 294 -3.19 -3.57 11.38
N LYS A 295 -4.33 -3.18 11.95
CA LYS A 295 -5.49 -4.06 12.16
C LYS A 295 -6.14 -4.53 10.84
N ARG A 296 -6.02 -3.78 9.74
CA ARG A 296 -6.54 -4.16 8.40
C ARG A 296 -5.68 -5.21 7.69
N ARG A 297 -4.52 -5.57 8.25
CA ARG A 297 -3.63 -6.59 7.67
C ARG A 297 -4.25 -7.97 7.89
N ASN A 298 -4.55 -8.70 6.81
CA ASN A 298 -5.14 -10.03 6.87
C ASN A 298 -4.27 -10.99 7.71
N PRO A 299 -4.69 -11.40 8.92
CA PRO A 299 -3.87 -12.20 9.82
C PRO A 299 -3.75 -13.67 9.37
N TYR A 300 -4.57 -14.08 8.39
CA TYR A 300 -4.64 -15.47 7.91
C TYR A 300 -3.91 -15.69 6.58
N GLY A 301 -3.29 -14.64 6.01
CA GLY A 301 -2.52 -14.76 4.76
C GLY A 301 -3.34 -15.18 3.54
N LEU A 302 -4.68 -15.10 3.60
CA LEU A 302 -5.56 -15.44 2.48
C LEU A 302 -5.34 -14.43 1.34
N LYS A 303 -5.01 -14.95 0.15
CA LYS A 303 -4.92 -14.18 -1.09
C LYS A 303 -6.30 -14.16 -1.74
N PHE A 304 -7.02 -13.05 -1.61
CA PHE A 304 -8.23 -12.82 -2.39
C PHE A 304 -7.84 -12.15 -3.71
N GLY A 305 -8.47 -12.56 -4.82
CA GLY A 305 -8.39 -11.80 -6.07
C GLY A 305 -9.01 -10.42 -5.92
N GLN A 306 -8.96 -9.57 -6.95
CA GLN A 306 -9.81 -8.37 -6.96
C GLN A 306 -11.27 -8.81 -6.97
N VAL A 307 -11.93 -8.70 -5.83
CA VAL A 307 -13.37 -8.96 -5.66
C VAL A 307 -14.09 -7.62 -5.84
N SER A 308 -15.12 -7.60 -6.67
CA SER A 308 -15.95 -6.41 -6.87
C SER A 308 -16.73 -6.06 -5.60
N GLU A 309 -17.09 -4.79 -5.43
CA GLU A 309 -17.95 -4.33 -4.33
C GLU A 309 -19.26 -5.16 -4.27
N GLU A 310 -19.82 -5.50 -5.43
CA GLU A 310 -21.05 -6.29 -5.55
C GLU A 310 -20.90 -7.72 -5.03
N GLU A 311 -19.77 -8.37 -5.33
CA GLU A 311 -19.47 -9.73 -4.83
C GLU A 311 -19.24 -9.73 -3.32
N ILE A 312 -18.62 -8.68 -2.77
CA ILE A 312 -18.45 -8.54 -1.31
C ILE A 312 -19.82 -8.40 -0.64
N ILE A 313 -20.70 -7.54 -1.17
CA ILE A 313 -22.04 -7.35 -0.62
C ILE A 313 -22.84 -8.66 -0.70
N LYS A 314 -22.83 -9.34 -1.85
CA LYS A 314 -23.52 -10.63 -2.02
C LYS A 314 -22.99 -11.70 -1.08
N GLY A 315 -21.67 -11.89 -1.02
CA GLY A 315 -21.06 -12.90 -0.15
C GLY A 315 -21.35 -12.66 1.33
N ALA A 316 -21.35 -11.40 1.77
CA ALA A 316 -21.71 -11.05 3.15
C ALA A 316 -23.20 -11.30 3.44
N ILE A 317 -24.10 -10.93 2.51
CA ILE A 317 -25.53 -11.24 2.59
C ILE A 317 -25.75 -12.74 2.67
N GLU A 318 -25.16 -13.55 1.79
CA GLU A 318 -25.30 -15.01 1.81
C GLU A 318 -24.80 -15.61 3.14
N SER A 319 -23.73 -15.05 3.70
CA SER A 319 -23.14 -15.48 4.97
C SER A 319 -23.86 -14.98 6.22
N GLY A 320 -24.93 -14.18 6.07
CA GLY A 320 -25.65 -13.60 7.22
C GLY A 320 -24.88 -12.51 7.97
N VAL A 321 -23.82 -11.97 7.37
CA VAL A 321 -23.03 -10.88 7.94
C VAL A 321 -23.69 -9.55 7.56
N ALA A 322 -23.91 -8.69 8.55
CA ALA A 322 -24.47 -7.36 8.30
C ALA A 322 -23.49 -6.52 7.48
N VAL A 323 -23.98 -5.83 6.45
CA VAL A 323 -23.14 -5.02 5.55
C VAL A 323 -23.39 -3.54 5.80
N PHE A 324 -22.32 -2.74 5.81
CA PHE A 324 -22.43 -1.29 5.88
C PHE A 324 -21.77 -0.63 4.66
N LEU A 325 -22.60 0.05 3.87
CA LEU A 325 -22.21 0.77 2.67
C LEU A 325 -21.83 2.21 2.98
N HIS A 326 -20.58 2.55 2.70
CA HIS A 326 -19.99 3.88 2.82
C HIS A 326 -19.90 4.56 1.47
N GLY A 327 -19.84 5.89 1.48
CA GLY A 327 -19.56 6.70 0.30
C GLY A 327 -20.31 8.02 0.31
N PRO A 328 -19.94 8.98 -0.55
CA PRO A 328 -20.65 10.24 -0.72
C PRO A 328 -22.14 10.09 -1.05
N SER A 329 -22.86 11.19 -0.93
CA SER A 329 -24.24 11.27 -1.44
C SER A 329 -24.24 11.07 -2.95
N SER A 330 -25.29 10.42 -3.47
CA SER A 330 -25.50 10.16 -4.91
C SER A 330 -24.59 9.11 -5.56
N GLU A 331 -23.83 8.34 -4.78
CA GLU A 331 -23.00 7.20 -5.26
C GLU A 331 -23.79 5.89 -5.50
N GLY A 332 -25.13 5.96 -5.53
CA GLY A 332 -25.94 4.78 -5.87
C GLY A 332 -26.02 3.69 -4.80
N LYS A 333 -25.66 3.94 -3.52
CA LYS A 333 -25.75 2.96 -2.41
C LYS A 333 -27.09 2.22 -2.35
N SER A 334 -28.20 2.97 -2.33
CA SER A 334 -29.55 2.39 -2.29
C SER A 334 -29.90 1.64 -3.59
N ALA A 335 -29.30 2.03 -4.73
CA ALA A 335 -29.49 1.32 -6.00
C ALA A 335 -28.81 -0.05 -5.99
N ARG A 336 -27.61 -0.17 -5.41
CA ARG A 336 -26.91 -1.45 -5.25
C ARG A 336 -27.70 -2.45 -4.41
N VAL A 337 -28.31 -1.99 -3.32
CA VAL A 337 -29.15 -2.85 -2.48
C VAL A 337 -30.39 -3.33 -3.25
N LYS A 338 -31.05 -2.42 -3.98
CA LYS A 338 -32.22 -2.78 -4.81
C LYS A 338 -31.89 -3.67 -6.01
N GLN A 339 -30.65 -3.69 -6.48
CA GLN A 339 -30.23 -4.65 -7.50
C GLN A 339 -30.18 -6.08 -6.95
N ILE A 340 -29.92 -6.24 -5.65
CA ILE A 340 -29.86 -7.54 -4.97
C ILE A 340 -31.25 -7.95 -4.50
N ASP A 341 -31.98 -7.03 -3.87
CA ASP A 341 -33.35 -7.23 -3.39
C ASP A 341 -34.23 -6.05 -3.81
N PRO A 342 -34.87 -6.10 -5.00
CA PRO A 342 -35.67 -5.01 -5.56
C PRO A 342 -36.80 -4.54 -4.65
N ASP A 343 -37.27 -5.45 -3.80
CA ASP A 343 -38.40 -5.28 -2.91
C ASP A 343 -37.97 -5.25 -1.42
N CYS A 344 -36.70 -4.93 -1.14
CA CYS A 344 -36.19 -4.78 0.22
C CYS A 344 -37.06 -3.88 1.13
N VAL A 345 -37.06 -4.20 2.43
CA VAL A 345 -37.74 -3.40 3.46
C VAL A 345 -36.83 -2.26 3.87
N ILE A 346 -37.12 -1.06 3.38
CA ILE A 346 -36.30 0.14 3.64
C ILE A 346 -36.81 0.87 4.89
N ILE A 347 -35.88 1.19 5.79
CA ILE A 347 -36.10 2.00 6.98
C ILE A 347 -35.20 3.23 6.89
N TYR A 348 -35.80 4.40 6.70
CA TYR A 348 -35.08 5.68 6.70
C TYR A 348 -34.85 6.14 8.14
N LEU A 349 -33.67 5.85 8.69
CA LEU A 349 -33.40 6.06 10.11
C LEU A 349 -33.39 7.54 10.52
N ARG A 350 -33.11 8.45 9.59
CA ARG A 350 -33.21 9.89 9.83
C ARG A 350 -34.61 10.34 10.26
N ASN A 351 -35.65 9.65 9.78
CA ASN A 351 -37.05 9.97 10.06
C ASN A 351 -37.71 8.99 11.04
N ALA A 352 -36.96 8.02 11.56
CA ALA A 352 -37.48 6.99 12.43
C ALA A 352 -37.70 7.53 13.85
N THR A 353 -38.83 7.17 14.46
CA THR A 353 -39.06 7.31 15.90
C THR A 353 -38.74 6.00 16.62
N PRO A 354 -38.46 6.01 17.93
CA PRO A 354 -38.24 4.79 18.70
C PRO A 354 -39.37 3.77 18.54
N GLU A 355 -40.63 4.21 18.52
CA GLU A 355 -41.80 3.35 18.39
C GLU A 355 -41.91 2.76 16.97
N SER A 356 -41.55 3.54 15.95
CA SER A 356 -41.60 3.06 14.57
C SER A 356 -40.54 1.99 14.29
N LEU A 357 -39.41 2.04 15.00
CA LEU A 357 -38.29 1.13 14.83
C LEU A 357 -38.39 -0.08 15.77
N ASN A 358 -38.72 0.15 17.03
CA ASN A 358 -38.70 -0.85 18.10
C ASN A 358 -40.09 -1.41 18.45
N GLY A 359 -41.18 -0.80 17.97
CA GLY A 359 -42.53 -1.12 18.43
C GLY A 359 -42.90 -0.37 19.71
N LYS A 360 -44.10 -0.66 20.25
CA LYS A 360 -44.61 0.02 21.45
C LYS A 360 -45.48 -0.90 22.30
N SER A 361 -45.45 -0.73 23.61
CA SER A 361 -46.40 -1.33 24.55
C SER A 361 -47.66 -0.48 24.64
N VAL A 362 -48.83 -1.09 24.48
CA VAL A 362 -50.13 -0.41 24.60
C VAL A 362 -51.02 -1.15 25.59
N TYR A 363 -51.82 -0.41 26.34
CA TYR A 363 -52.80 -1.01 27.23
C TYR A 363 -54.03 -1.48 26.45
N ASN A 364 -54.38 -2.76 26.58
CA ASN A 364 -55.58 -3.31 25.99
C ASN A 364 -56.75 -3.20 26.98
N GLN A 365 -57.68 -2.29 26.70
CA GLN A 365 -58.85 -2.06 27.56
C GLN A 365 -59.78 -3.28 27.69
N ALA A 366 -59.80 -4.18 26.71
CA ALA A 366 -60.66 -5.36 26.73
C ALA A 366 -60.12 -6.49 27.61
N THR A 367 -58.78 -6.65 27.67
CA THR A 367 -58.13 -7.71 28.46
C THR A 367 -57.59 -7.20 29.80
N GLY A 368 -57.40 -5.89 29.95
CA GLY A 368 -56.79 -5.28 31.14
C GLY A 368 -55.27 -5.45 31.21
N GLU A 369 -54.63 -5.87 30.12
CA GLU A 369 -53.20 -6.20 30.07
C GLU A 369 -52.43 -5.23 29.18
N MET A 370 -51.13 -5.08 29.45
CA MET A 370 -50.20 -4.41 28.55
C MET A 370 -49.80 -5.38 27.42
N ILE A 371 -49.96 -4.97 26.17
CA ILE A 371 -49.58 -5.76 25.00
C ILE A 371 -48.50 -5.04 24.19
N ASP A 372 -47.49 -5.79 23.74
CA ASP A 372 -46.44 -5.26 22.88
C ASP A 372 -46.84 -5.36 21.40
N VAL A 373 -46.77 -4.25 20.69
CA VAL A 373 -47.15 -4.15 19.28
C VAL A 373 -45.90 -4.03 18.43
N LYS A 374 -45.68 -5.05 17.58
CA LYS A 374 -44.61 -5.08 16.58
C LYS A 374 -44.65 -3.84 15.67
N PRO A 375 -43.47 -3.29 15.29
CA PRO A 375 -43.41 -2.24 14.29
C PRO A 375 -43.86 -2.76 12.91
N SER A 376 -44.34 -1.86 12.07
CA SER A 376 -44.94 -2.22 10.77
C SER A 376 -43.94 -2.83 9.80
N TRP A 377 -42.67 -2.42 9.83
CA TRP A 377 -41.62 -2.98 8.98
C TRP A 377 -41.33 -4.45 9.31
N LEU A 378 -41.38 -4.82 10.59
CA LEU A 378 -41.14 -6.19 11.03
C LEU A 378 -42.25 -7.12 10.55
N LYS A 379 -43.52 -6.70 10.69
CA LYS A 379 -44.66 -7.48 10.17
C LYS A 379 -44.54 -7.72 8.66
N LYS A 380 -44.20 -6.67 7.90
CA LYS A 380 -43.98 -6.79 6.45
C LYS A 380 -42.83 -7.73 6.10
N LEU A 381 -41.75 -7.69 6.87
CA LEU A 381 -40.61 -8.59 6.69
C LEU A 381 -40.99 -10.04 6.97
N GLU A 382 -41.68 -10.31 8.08
CA GLU A 382 -42.15 -11.65 8.45
C GLU A 382 -43.06 -12.24 7.37
N GLU A 383 -44.06 -11.48 6.92
CA GLU A 383 -44.98 -11.91 5.85
C GLU A 383 -44.25 -12.23 4.53
N LYS A 384 -43.16 -11.50 4.23
CA LYS A 384 -42.34 -11.77 3.04
C LYS A 384 -41.51 -13.03 3.19
N CYS A 385 -40.79 -13.12 4.31
CA CYS A 385 -39.93 -14.24 4.63
C CYS A 385 -40.70 -15.57 4.68
N GLU A 386 -41.97 -15.54 5.14
CA GLU A 386 -42.85 -16.70 5.15
C GLU A 386 -43.33 -17.09 3.74
N LYS A 387 -43.60 -16.12 2.86
CA LYS A 387 -44.02 -16.38 1.47
C LYS A 387 -42.89 -16.90 0.59
N GLU A 388 -41.65 -16.47 0.85
CA GLU A 388 -40.46 -16.79 0.05
C GLU A 388 -39.35 -17.36 0.95
N PRO A 389 -39.52 -18.58 1.50
CA PRO A 389 -38.60 -19.16 2.49
C PRO A 389 -37.20 -19.43 1.93
N ASP A 390 -37.08 -19.70 0.63
CA ASP A 390 -35.81 -20.00 -0.06
C ASP A 390 -35.06 -18.74 -0.52
N ARG A 391 -35.62 -17.54 -0.30
CA ARG A 391 -35.03 -16.27 -0.71
C ARG A 391 -34.62 -15.44 0.50
N PHE A 392 -33.47 -14.78 0.41
CA PHE A 392 -33.07 -13.79 1.40
C PHE A 392 -33.76 -12.45 1.15
N HIS A 393 -34.25 -11.83 2.23
CA HIS A 393 -34.88 -10.51 2.19
C HIS A 393 -34.07 -9.49 2.98
N ILE A 394 -33.82 -8.34 2.39
CA ILE A 394 -33.00 -7.30 2.99
C ILE A 394 -33.86 -6.32 3.78
N VAL A 395 -33.47 -6.10 5.04
CA VAL A 395 -33.83 -4.92 5.83
C VAL A 395 -32.74 -3.87 5.60
N PHE A 396 -33.09 -2.81 4.89
CA PHE A 396 -32.16 -1.75 4.51
C PHE A 396 -32.30 -0.53 5.42
N LEU A 397 -31.31 -0.34 6.29
CA LEU A 397 -31.19 0.78 7.22
C LEU A 397 -30.49 1.96 6.52
N ASP A 398 -31.28 2.84 5.91
CA ASP A 398 -30.74 3.97 5.14
C ASP A 398 -30.51 5.19 6.05
N GLU A 399 -29.50 5.98 5.70
CA GLU A 399 -29.03 7.16 6.44
C GLU A 399 -28.70 6.90 7.93
N ILE A 400 -28.09 5.76 8.28
CA ILE A 400 -27.78 5.42 9.68
C ILE A 400 -26.91 6.48 10.36
N THR A 401 -25.98 7.08 9.62
CA THR A 401 -25.10 8.14 10.13
C THR A 401 -25.86 9.44 10.40
N ASN A 402 -26.97 9.71 9.70
CA ASN A 402 -27.76 10.95 9.91
C ASN A 402 -28.85 10.78 10.98
N ALA A 403 -29.01 9.57 11.53
CA ALA A 403 -29.99 9.29 12.57
C ALA A 403 -29.51 9.80 13.94
N LEU A 404 -30.45 10.13 14.84
CA LEU A 404 -30.12 10.50 16.21
C LEU A 404 -29.40 9.36 16.94
N PRO A 405 -28.47 9.63 17.88
CA PRO A 405 -27.75 8.59 18.60
C PRO A 405 -28.64 7.56 19.31
N SER A 406 -29.82 7.99 19.81
CA SER A 406 -30.81 7.09 20.40
C SER A 406 -31.42 6.11 19.40
N ILE A 407 -31.67 6.55 18.17
CA ILE A 407 -32.17 5.72 17.07
C ILE A 407 -31.06 4.78 16.57
N GLN A 408 -29.82 5.26 16.47
CA GLN A 408 -28.66 4.42 16.15
C GLN A 408 -28.47 3.30 17.18
N GLY A 409 -28.65 3.60 18.47
CA GLY A 409 -28.58 2.60 19.54
C GLY A 409 -29.65 1.50 19.43
N ILE A 410 -30.87 1.84 19.00
CA ILE A 410 -31.91 0.85 18.75
C ILE A 410 -31.56 0.01 17.51
N ALA A 411 -31.12 0.66 16.43
CA ALA A 411 -30.69 -0.05 15.22
C ALA A 411 -29.51 -1.00 15.48
N PHE A 412 -28.61 -0.66 16.42
CA PHE A 412 -27.50 -1.52 16.85
C PHE A 412 -27.99 -2.85 17.41
N ASN A 413 -28.97 -2.86 18.31
CA ASN A 413 -29.49 -4.10 18.89
C ASN A 413 -30.14 -4.98 17.80
N ILE A 414 -30.82 -4.36 16.84
CA ILE A 414 -31.42 -5.08 15.70
C ILE A 414 -30.34 -5.74 14.84
N VAL A 415 -29.23 -5.04 14.59
CA VAL A 415 -28.09 -5.57 13.82
C VAL A 415 -27.37 -6.68 14.57
N LEU A 416 -27.11 -6.49 15.87
CA LEU A 416 -26.31 -7.39 16.69
C LEU A 416 -27.04 -8.68 17.04
N ASP A 417 -28.24 -8.54 17.62
CA ASP A 417 -28.97 -9.65 18.22
C ASP A 417 -30.01 -10.24 17.26
N ARG A 418 -30.17 -9.62 16.07
CA ARG A 418 -31.25 -9.94 15.11
C ARG A 418 -32.60 -9.97 15.81
N GLU A 419 -32.82 -9.00 16.70
CA GLU A 419 -33.99 -8.94 17.56
C GLU A 419 -34.51 -7.51 17.68
N VAL A 420 -35.83 -7.38 17.75
CA VAL A 420 -36.53 -6.11 17.94
C VAL A 420 -37.10 -6.10 19.35
N ASN A 421 -36.78 -5.04 20.09
CA ASN A 421 -37.23 -4.77 21.45
C ASN A 421 -36.95 -5.86 22.49
N GLY A 422 -35.99 -6.76 22.26
CA GLY A 422 -35.72 -7.83 23.21
C GLY A 422 -36.74 -8.99 23.19
N ILE A 423 -37.67 -8.99 22.23
CA ILE A 423 -38.86 -9.89 22.25
C ILE A 423 -39.06 -10.59 20.91
N TRP A 424 -38.81 -9.91 19.79
CA TRP A 424 -39.12 -10.45 18.46
C TRP A 424 -37.86 -10.68 17.64
N LYS A 425 -37.56 -11.95 17.35
CA LYS A 425 -36.45 -12.32 16.47
C LYS A 425 -36.78 -12.08 15.01
N LEU A 426 -35.78 -11.67 14.25
CA LEU A 426 -35.88 -11.60 12.80
C LEU A 426 -35.95 -13.00 12.19
N PRO A 427 -36.69 -13.20 11.08
CA PRO A 427 -36.68 -14.46 10.34
C PRO A 427 -35.27 -14.87 9.89
N ASP A 428 -35.01 -16.17 9.80
CA ASP A 428 -33.67 -16.70 9.48
C ASP A 428 -33.17 -16.25 8.11
N ASN A 429 -34.07 -16.08 7.14
CA ASN A 429 -33.79 -15.56 5.79
C ASN A 429 -33.79 -14.02 5.69
N ALA A 430 -33.94 -13.28 6.79
CA ALA A 430 -33.72 -11.84 6.79
C ALA A 430 -32.23 -11.49 6.82
N ARG A 431 -31.82 -10.44 6.09
CA ARG A 431 -30.45 -9.92 5.99
C ARG A 431 -30.44 -8.42 6.23
N ILE A 432 -29.39 -7.92 6.88
CA ILE A 432 -29.31 -6.51 7.27
C ILE A 432 -28.25 -5.81 6.45
N VAL A 433 -28.64 -4.72 5.80
CA VAL A 433 -27.73 -3.81 5.11
C VAL A 433 -27.97 -2.41 5.64
N ALA A 434 -26.91 -1.67 5.95
CA ALA A 434 -26.97 -0.27 6.33
C ALA A 434 -26.26 0.59 5.29
N ALA A 435 -26.65 1.85 5.17
CA ALA A 435 -25.94 2.85 4.38
C ALA A 435 -25.81 4.18 5.13
N GLY A 436 -24.70 4.86 4.88
CA GLY A 436 -24.36 6.12 5.52
C GLY A 436 -23.37 6.90 4.69
N ASN A 437 -23.19 8.16 5.05
CA ASN A 437 -22.17 9.03 4.48
C ASN A 437 -21.00 9.12 5.45
N ASP A 438 -19.79 9.31 4.93
CA ASP A 438 -18.63 9.57 5.78
C ASP A 438 -18.78 10.92 6.49
N MET A 439 -18.20 11.01 7.70
CA MET A 439 -18.21 12.25 8.51
C MET A 439 -17.61 13.44 7.78
N LYS A 440 -16.67 13.20 6.85
CA LYS A 440 -16.03 14.23 6.03
C LYS A 440 -16.96 14.79 4.94
N ASP A 441 -17.99 14.03 4.54
CA ASP A 441 -18.87 14.34 3.42
C ASP A 441 -20.24 14.86 3.86
N SER A 442 -20.55 14.82 5.17
CA SER A 442 -21.84 15.30 5.68
C SER A 442 -21.72 15.96 7.06
N LEU A 443 -22.07 17.24 7.12
CA LEU A 443 -22.18 18.00 8.38
C LEU A 443 -23.28 17.46 9.32
N ALA A 444 -24.20 16.66 8.80
CA ALA A 444 -25.30 16.06 9.56
C ALA A 444 -25.01 14.63 10.03
N ALA A 445 -23.85 14.07 9.66
CA ALA A 445 -23.46 12.74 10.11
C ALA A 445 -23.04 12.75 11.58
N ASN A 446 -23.58 11.82 12.34
CA ASN A 446 -23.19 11.48 13.69
C ASN A 446 -22.18 10.33 13.65
N GLN A 447 -21.19 10.38 14.55
CA GLN A 447 -20.21 9.32 14.70
C GLN A 447 -20.88 8.04 15.21
N LEU A 448 -20.65 6.91 14.54
CA LEU A 448 -21.10 5.61 15.01
C LEU A 448 -20.20 5.13 16.15
N ALA A 449 -20.81 4.55 17.19
CA ALA A 449 -20.06 3.95 18.29
C ALA A 449 -19.16 2.80 17.78
N GLU A 450 -17.94 2.70 18.31
CA GLU A 450 -16.96 1.67 17.89
C GLU A 450 -17.51 0.22 17.95
N PRO A 451 -18.31 -0.17 18.97
CA PRO A 451 -18.93 -1.50 18.98
C PRO A 451 -19.87 -1.76 17.80
N LEU A 452 -20.57 -0.73 17.29
CA LEU A 452 -21.46 -0.83 16.14
C LEU A 452 -20.65 -0.94 14.84
N PHE A 453 -19.56 -0.19 14.74
CA PHE A 453 -18.65 -0.25 13.59
C PHE A 453 -18.10 -1.68 13.41
N ASN A 454 -17.52 -2.28 14.45
CA ASN A 454 -16.87 -3.61 14.37
C ASN A 454 -17.80 -4.80 14.02
N ARG A 455 -19.11 -4.57 13.85
CA ARG A 455 -20.11 -5.61 13.58
C ARG A 455 -20.59 -5.64 12.13
N PHE A 456 -20.16 -4.69 11.32
CA PHE A 456 -20.44 -4.70 9.90
C PHE A 456 -19.25 -5.19 9.08
N ALA A 457 -19.54 -5.83 7.96
CA ALA A 457 -18.63 -5.81 6.82
C ALA A 457 -18.72 -4.43 6.16
N HIS A 458 -17.61 -3.70 6.15
CA HIS A 458 -17.54 -2.35 5.60
C HIS A 458 -17.23 -2.40 4.10
N VAL A 459 -18.11 -1.82 3.29
CA VAL A 459 -17.92 -1.70 1.84
C VAL A 459 -17.97 -0.22 1.47
N TYR A 460 -16.89 0.29 0.89
CA TYR A 460 -16.84 1.66 0.38
C TYR A 460 -17.26 1.66 -1.07
N ILE A 461 -18.40 2.29 -1.36
CA ILE A 461 -18.93 2.41 -2.72
C ILE A 461 -18.30 3.61 -3.38
N LYS A 462 -17.63 3.39 -4.52
CA LYS A 462 -17.11 4.46 -5.36
C LYS A 462 -17.53 4.25 -6.81
N THR A 463 -18.44 5.10 -7.30
CA THR A 463 -18.83 5.09 -8.70
C THR A 463 -17.73 5.74 -9.54
N THR A 464 -17.10 4.94 -10.41
CA THR A 464 -16.17 5.44 -11.41
C THR A 464 -16.86 5.55 -12.77
N ALA A 465 -16.37 6.43 -13.65
CA ALA A 465 -16.85 6.50 -15.03
C ALA A 465 -16.81 5.12 -15.71
N GLU A 466 -15.74 4.36 -15.52
CA GLU A 466 -15.62 3.00 -16.06
C GLU A 466 -16.70 2.04 -15.52
N SER A 467 -16.93 2.04 -14.21
CA SER A 467 -17.98 1.20 -13.59
C SER A 467 -19.37 1.58 -14.08
N TRP A 468 -19.63 2.87 -14.28
CA TRP A 468 -20.89 3.37 -14.81
C TRP A 468 -21.06 3.03 -16.28
N LEU A 469 -20.00 3.15 -17.10
CA LEU A 469 -20.03 2.79 -18.53
C LEU A 469 -20.28 1.30 -18.73
N LYS A 470 -19.69 0.44 -17.87
CA LYS A 470 -19.98 -0.99 -17.83
C LYS A 470 -21.45 -1.26 -17.50
N TRP A 471 -21.98 -0.63 -16.46
CA TRP A 471 -23.39 -0.77 -16.11
C TRP A 471 -24.32 -0.27 -17.25
N ALA A 472 -23.99 0.86 -17.85
CA ALA A 472 -24.78 1.50 -18.89
C ALA A 472 -24.85 0.66 -20.18
N SER A 473 -23.77 -0.05 -20.52
CA SER A 473 -23.77 -0.96 -21.68
C SER A 473 -24.66 -2.17 -21.48
N GLU A 474 -24.84 -2.62 -20.24
CA GLU A 474 -25.69 -3.75 -19.86
C GLU A 474 -27.18 -3.37 -19.69
N HIS A 475 -27.48 -2.07 -19.54
CA HIS A 475 -28.82 -1.56 -19.19
C HIS A 475 -29.48 -0.69 -20.27
N ASN A 476 -29.09 -0.85 -21.54
CA ASN A 476 -29.69 -0.17 -22.70
C ASN A 476 -29.73 1.37 -22.59
N ILE A 477 -28.70 1.97 -21.99
CA ILE A 477 -28.58 3.44 -21.96
C ILE A 477 -28.24 3.94 -23.37
N HIS A 478 -28.89 5.04 -23.77
CA HIS A 478 -28.75 5.58 -25.12
C HIS A 478 -27.27 5.87 -25.49
N PRO A 479 -26.77 5.43 -26.67
CA PRO A 479 -25.36 5.52 -27.05
C PRO A 479 -24.70 6.88 -26.90
N ALA A 480 -25.44 7.95 -27.20
CA ALA A 480 -24.95 9.32 -27.05
C ALA A 480 -24.56 9.67 -25.60
N ILE A 481 -25.23 9.10 -24.59
CA ILE A 481 -25.02 9.46 -23.17
C ILE A 481 -23.72 8.83 -22.66
N TYR A 482 -23.53 7.53 -22.83
CA TYR A 482 -22.29 6.89 -22.39
C TYR A 482 -21.10 7.30 -23.26
N SER A 483 -21.29 7.60 -24.56
CA SER A 483 -20.22 8.16 -25.41
C SER A 483 -19.76 9.52 -24.90
N TYR A 484 -20.67 10.37 -24.44
CA TYR A 484 -20.36 11.66 -23.83
C TYR A 484 -19.57 11.50 -22.53
N ILE A 485 -20.03 10.62 -21.63
CA ILE A 485 -19.37 10.36 -20.33
C ILE A 485 -17.98 9.74 -20.53
N ALA A 486 -17.83 8.82 -21.50
CA ALA A 486 -16.55 8.23 -21.88
C ALA A 486 -15.57 9.28 -22.44
N TYR A 487 -16.05 10.17 -23.32
CA TYR A 487 -15.25 11.26 -23.89
C TYR A 487 -14.76 12.25 -22.82
N LYS A 488 -15.62 12.58 -21.86
CA LYS A 488 -15.30 13.51 -20.75
C LYS A 488 -14.54 12.87 -19.60
N LYS A 489 -14.27 11.56 -19.63
CA LYS A 489 -13.67 10.80 -18.51
C LYS A 489 -14.37 11.01 -17.15
N GLY A 490 -15.67 11.33 -17.16
CA GLY A 490 -16.42 11.63 -15.93
C GLY A 490 -16.19 13.02 -15.33
N GLU A 491 -15.50 13.94 -16.03
CA GLU A 491 -15.35 15.33 -15.61
C GLU A 491 -16.53 16.18 -16.10
N THR A 492 -17.21 16.88 -15.19
CA THR A 492 -18.25 17.88 -15.51
C THR A 492 -17.66 19.23 -15.84
#